data_AF-A0A7M3ZRL8-F1
#
_entry.id   AF-A0A7M3ZRL8-F1
#
_cell.length_a   1.000
_cell.length_b   1.000
_cell.length_c   1.000
_cell.angle_alpha   90.00
_cell.angle_beta   90.00
_cell.angle_gamma   90.00
#
_symmetry.space_group_name_H-M   'P 1'
#
loop_
_entity.id
_entity.type
_entity.pdbx_description
1 polymer ?
#
loop_
_entity_poly.entity_id
_entity_poly.type
_entity_poly.pdbx_seq_one_letter_code
_entity_poly.pdbx_strand_id
1 'polypeptide(L)'
;MKRAVAAVVAIVFLVSSAWSFANGDIIEAWLVGQISDPDSDETELVPLQDDERWMVVVVDFEDHTANNGWGPAEAVTLLEQAVVPYVEQVSGNSSTLTLTVHPNVVRASNNLASYGQDGSGKDAGPTGAFLPAALAEEAIRGVRDEVDWEVYDLNNDGVVDRFLVLHTTKGQEENPSSTERIWSHFTHFEEPMSLPGGLAVEHYTMASLQTGSSGVGTIVHEMLHQMG
;
A
#
# COMPACT_ATOMS: atom_id res chain seq x y z
N MET A 1 -38.13 3.32 -42.81
CA MET A 1 -36.98 4.14 -42.37
C MET A 1 -36.31 3.59 -41.11
N LYS A 2 -36.98 3.48 -39.95
CA LYS A 2 -36.35 3.02 -38.69
C LYS A 2 -35.64 1.64 -38.76
N ARG A 3 -36.22 0.66 -39.46
CA ARG A 3 -35.63 -0.68 -39.64
C ARG A 3 -34.40 -0.69 -40.56
N ALA A 4 -34.38 0.17 -41.58
CA ALA A 4 -33.24 0.32 -42.47
C ALA A 4 -32.06 1.00 -41.76
N VAL A 5 -32.35 2.03 -40.95
CA VAL A 5 -31.35 2.68 -40.09
C VAL A 5 -30.78 1.69 -39.07
N ALA A 6 -31.64 0.90 -38.41
CA ALA A 6 -31.19 -0.13 -37.47
C ALA A 6 -30.30 -1.19 -38.14
N ALA A 7 -30.64 -1.62 -39.36
CA ALA A 7 -29.83 -2.58 -40.11
C ALA A 7 -28.45 -2.01 -40.48
N VAL A 8 -28.39 -0.74 -40.91
CA VAL A 8 -27.10 -0.06 -41.20
C VAL A 8 -26.25 0.06 -39.95
N VAL A 9 -26.82 0.47 -38.81
CA VAL A 9 -26.11 0.56 -37.53
C VAL A 9 -25.61 -0.81 -37.07
N ALA A 10 -26.41 -1.86 -37.20
CA ALA A 10 -26.00 -3.22 -36.85
C ALA A 10 -24.83 -3.70 -37.73
N ILE A 11 -24.84 -3.39 -39.03
CA ILE A 11 -23.73 -3.72 -39.93
C ILE A 11 -22.46 -2.96 -39.51
N VAL A 12 -22.57 -1.68 -39.17
CA VAL A 12 -21.42 -0.90 -38.68
C VAL A 12 -20.83 -1.53 -37.42
N PHE A 13 -21.66 -1.92 -36.45
CA PHE A 13 -21.19 -2.59 -35.24
C PHE A 13 -20.51 -3.93 -35.53
N LEU A 14 -21.10 -4.75 -36.41
CA LEU A 14 -20.50 -6.03 -36.78
C LEU A 14 -19.16 -5.86 -37.48
N VAL A 15 -19.04 -4.87 -38.36
CA VAL A 15 -17.78 -4.56 -39.05
C VAL A 15 -16.75 -4.02 -38.07
N SER A 16 -17.13 -3.12 -37.14
CA SER A 16 -16.20 -2.63 -36.12
C SER A 16 -15.75 -3.73 -35.17
N SER A 17 -16.64 -4.65 -34.78
CA SER A 17 -16.29 -5.80 -33.95
C SER A 17 -15.37 -6.77 -34.67
N ALA A 18 -15.63 -7.07 -35.95
CA ALA A 18 -14.76 -7.94 -36.75
C ALA A 18 -13.37 -7.32 -36.96
N TRP A 19 -13.32 -6.01 -37.19
CA TRP A 19 -12.06 -5.28 -37.32
C TRP A 19 -11.29 -5.26 -35.99
N SER A 20 -11.97 -4.99 -34.88
CA SER A 20 -11.38 -5.00 -33.54
C SER A 20 -10.81 -6.37 -33.19
N PHE A 21 -11.54 -7.45 -33.48
CA PHE A 21 -11.06 -8.82 -33.26
C PHE A 21 -9.83 -9.17 -34.10
N ALA A 22 -9.77 -8.72 -35.36
CA ALA A 22 -8.64 -9.01 -36.24
C ALA A 22 -7.39 -8.16 -35.95
N ASN A 23 -7.54 -7.05 -35.21
CA ASN A 23 -6.47 -6.09 -34.91
C ASN A 23 -6.28 -5.96 -33.38
N GLY A 24 -6.37 -7.09 -32.66
CA GLY A 24 -6.21 -7.14 -31.21
C GLY A 24 -4.94 -6.45 -30.73
N ASP A 25 -3.79 -6.75 -31.37
CA ASP A 25 -2.49 -6.18 -31.02
C ASP A 25 -2.44 -4.64 -31.13
N ILE A 26 -3.15 -4.05 -32.10
CA ILE A 26 -3.21 -2.60 -32.29
C ILE A 26 -4.07 -1.96 -31.20
N ILE A 27 -5.18 -2.61 -30.84
CA ILE A 27 -6.07 -2.15 -29.76
C ILE A 27 -5.38 -2.27 -28.42
N GLU A 28 -4.67 -3.37 -28.17
CA GLU A 28 -3.88 -3.58 -26.96
C GLU A 28 -2.76 -2.56 -26.86
N ALA A 29 -1.96 -2.35 -27.91
CA ALA A 29 -0.91 -1.33 -27.92
C ALA A 29 -1.47 0.10 -27.74
N TRP A 30 -2.63 0.40 -28.34
CA TRP A 30 -3.30 1.68 -28.13
C TRP A 30 -3.86 1.80 -26.71
N LEU A 31 -4.43 0.75 -26.14
CA LEU A 31 -4.98 0.73 -24.78
C LEU A 31 -3.86 0.91 -23.75
N VAL A 32 -2.73 0.21 -23.94
CA VAL A 32 -1.51 0.35 -23.15
C VAL A 32 -0.96 1.77 -23.29
N GLY A 33 -0.92 2.34 -24.50
CA GLY A 33 -0.50 3.73 -24.72
C GLY A 33 -1.51 4.81 -24.32
N GLN A 34 -2.72 4.44 -23.86
CA GLN A 34 -3.70 5.34 -23.25
C GLN A 34 -3.76 5.22 -21.73
N ILE A 35 -3.11 4.20 -21.17
CA ILE A 35 -2.68 4.24 -19.78
C ILE A 35 -1.56 5.28 -19.78
N SER A 36 -1.87 6.49 -19.36
CA SER A 36 -0.84 7.46 -19.03
C SER A 36 -0.03 6.86 -17.89
N ASP A 37 1.18 6.37 -18.18
CA ASP A 37 2.22 6.38 -17.17
C ASP A 37 2.44 7.86 -16.85
N PRO A 38 2.15 8.32 -15.63
CA PRO A 38 2.78 9.55 -15.20
C PRO A 38 4.29 9.26 -15.20
N ASP A 39 5.04 10.02 -16.00
CA ASP A 39 6.47 10.23 -15.78
C ASP A 39 6.68 10.67 -14.33
N SER A 40 6.85 9.71 -13.43
CA SER A 40 7.60 9.83 -12.19
C SER A 40 8.68 8.79 -12.31
N ASP A 41 9.94 9.15 -12.08
CA ASP A 41 11.03 8.18 -11.92
C ASP A 41 10.52 7.01 -11.06
N GLU A 42 10.21 5.86 -11.67
CA GLU A 42 9.63 4.73 -10.93
C GLU A 42 10.69 4.30 -9.92
N THR A 43 10.36 4.45 -8.63
CA THR A 43 11.16 3.88 -7.54
C THR A 43 11.46 2.43 -7.89
N GLU A 44 12.75 2.08 -7.92
CA GLU A 44 13.18 0.73 -8.27
C GLU A 44 12.82 -0.21 -7.12
N LEU A 45 11.69 -0.89 -7.24
CA LEU A 45 11.29 -1.91 -6.25
C LEU A 45 12.21 -3.12 -6.37
N VAL A 46 12.81 -3.51 -5.25
CA VAL A 46 13.67 -4.70 -5.20
C VAL A 46 12.82 -5.95 -4.96
N PRO A 47 12.99 -7.03 -5.76
CA PRO A 47 12.32 -8.31 -5.54
C PRO A 47 12.58 -8.89 -4.15
N LEU A 48 11.96 -10.04 -3.85
CA LEU A 48 12.26 -10.78 -2.62
C LEU A 48 13.77 -11.08 -2.51
N GLN A 49 14.38 -10.66 -1.41
CA GLN A 49 15.80 -10.84 -1.08
C GLN A 49 16.02 -12.09 -0.23
N ASP A 50 17.27 -12.57 -0.17
CA ASP A 50 17.64 -13.70 0.70
C ASP A 50 17.59 -13.31 2.19
N ASP A 51 18.00 -12.07 2.53
CA ASP A 51 17.91 -11.47 3.87
C ASP A 51 16.89 -10.32 3.85
N GLU A 52 15.63 -10.64 4.13
CA GLU A 52 14.54 -9.67 4.17
C GLU A 52 14.46 -8.98 5.53
N ARG A 53 14.34 -7.66 5.52
CA ARG A 53 14.28 -6.85 6.76
C ARG A 53 13.19 -5.82 6.65
N TRP A 54 12.19 -5.86 7.53
CA TRP A 54 11.07 -4.92 7.46
C TRP A 54 11.05 -4.01 8.67
N MET A 55 10.93 -2.69 8.41
CA MET A 55 10.67 -1.70 9.44
C MET A 55 9.16 -1.55 9.63
N VAL A 56 8.68 -1.77 10.85
CA VAL A 56 7.26 -1.70 11.19
C VAL A 56 6.99 -0.62 12.23
N VAL A 57 6.08 0.30 11.94
CA VAL A 57 5.64 1.36 12.87
C VAL A 57 4.17 1.19 13.17
N VAL A 58 3.81 1.16 14.46
CA VAL A 58 2.41 1.16 14.89
C VAL A 58 1.94 2.59 15.12
N VAL A 59 0.81 2.95 14.52
CA VAL A 59 0.16 4.26 14.65
C VAL A 59 -1.21 4.14 15.29
N ASP A 60 -1.55 5.05 16.19
CA ASP A 60 -2.88 5.14 16.80
C ASP A 60 -3.44 6.57 16.73
N PHE A 61 -4.70 6.73 17.12
CA PHE A 61 -5.42 8.01 17.05
C PHE A 61 -5.94 8.40 18.43
N GLU A 62 -6.21 9.68 18.65
CA GLU A 62 -6.77 10.16 19.92
C GLU A 62 -8.13 9.51 20.25
N ASP A 63 -8.96 9.33 19.22
CA ASP A 63 -10.26 8.65 19.31
C ASP A 63 -10.16 7.11 19.28
N HIS A 64 -9.00 6.56 18.92
CA HIS A 64 -8.73 5.12 18.80
C HIS A 64 -7.32 4.77 19.30
N THR A 65 -7.08 4.95 20.60
CA THR A 65 -5.77 4.67 21.21
C THR A 65 -5.41 3.17 21.23
N ALA A 66 -4.12 2.84 21.21
CA ALA A 66 -3.59 1.48 21.26
C ALA A 66 -3.84 0.71 22.59
N ASN A 67 -4.54 1.32 23.55
CA ASN A 67 -4.72 0.83 24.93
C ASN A 67 -5.51 -0.49 25.06
N ASN A 68 -6.09 -1.00 23.96
CA ASN A 68 -6.91 -2.22 23.93
C ASN A 68 -6.15 -3.46 23.45
N GLY A 69 -4.83 -3.50 23.66
CA GLY A 69 -3.99 -4.64 23.26
C GLY A 69 -3.56 -4.63 21.79
N TRP A 70 -3.89 -3.58 21.02
CA TRP A 70 -3.49 -3.45 19.61
C TRP A 70 -2.26 -2.55 19.47
N GLY A 71 -1.19 -2.89 20.20
CA GLY A 71 0.08 -2.14 20.19
C GLY A 71 1.24 -2.92 19.58
N PRO A 72 2.48 -2.44 19.75
CA PRO A 72 3.69 -3.07 19.19
C PRO A 72 3.85 -4.54 19.58
N ALA A 73 3.51 -4.92 20.81
CA ALA A 73 3.59 -6.32 21.26
C ALA A 73 2.64 -7.26 20.48
N GLU A 74 1.45 -6.77 20.12
CA GLU A 74 0.50 -7.54 19.30
C GLU A 74 0.92 -7.56 17.83
N ALA A 75 1.47 -6.46 17.31
CA ALA A 75 2.08 -6.44 15.98
C ALA A 75 3.21 -7.47 15.86
N VAL A 76 4.12 -7.53 16.83
CA VAL A 76 5.18 -8.56 16.89
C VAL A 76 4.55 -9.95 16.88
N THR A 77 3.60 -10.22 17.78
CA THR A 77 2.96 -11.54 17.90
C THR A 77 2.30 -11.97 16.60
N LEU A 78 1.51 -11.08 15.98
CA LEU A 78 0.78 -11.36 14.75
C LEU A 78 1.73 -11.63 13.58
N LEU A 79 2.73 -10.76 13.39
CA LEU A 79 3.64 -10.84 12.26
C LEU A 79 4.61 -12.02 12.39
N GLU A 80 5.16 -12.28 13.58
CA GLU A 80 6.04 -13.44 13.82
C GLU A 80 5.31 -14.78 13.63
N GLN A 81 4.02 -14.86 14.02
CA GLN A 81 3.28 -16.11 13.91
C GLN A 81 2.80 -16.40 12.49
N ALA A 82 2.58 -15.38 11.67
CA ALA A 82 1.86 -15.53 10.41
C ALA A 82 2.60 -15.01 9.18
N VAL A 83 3.35 -13.91 9.30
CA VAL A 83 4.07 -13.29 8.17
C VAL A 83 5.46 -13.89 7.98
N VAL A 84 6.25 -14.04 9.06
CA VAL A 84 7.58 -14.67 8.97
C VAL A 84 7.52 -16.07 8.37
N PRO A 85 6.66 -16.99 8.86
CA PRO A 85 6.58 -18.33 8.28
C PRO A 85 6.05 -18.32 6.85
N TYR A 86 5.23 -17.32 6.48
CA TYR A 86 4.72 -17.19 5.12
C TYR A 86 5.85 -16.88 4.13
N VAL A 87 6.70 -15.88 4.44
CA VAL A 87 7.84 -15.49 3.58
C VAL A 87 8.83 -16.64 3.44
N GLU A 88 9.15 -17.32 4.54
CA GLU A 88 10.03 -18.51 4.50
C GLU A 88 9.42 -19.64 3.67
N GLN A 89 8.12 -19.90 3.79
CA GLN A 89 7.46 -20.99 3.04
C GLN A 89 7.35 -20.69 1.54
N VAL A 90 6.95 -19.47 1.17
CA VAL A 90 6.75 -19.11 -0.25
C VAL A 90 8.08 -19.05 -1.00
N SER A 91 9.16 -18.69 -0.30
CA SER A 91 10.53 -18.72 -0.84
C SER A 91 11.17 -20.12 -0.83
N GLY A 92 10.51 -21.14 -0.24
CA GLY A 92 11.13 -22.45 -0.07
C GLY A 92 12.31 -22.45 0.91
N ASN A 93 12.30 -21.53 1.88
CA ASN A 93 13.35 -21.23 2.85
C ASN A 93 14.63 -20.64 2.24
N SER A 94 14.54 -20.02 1.04
CA SER A 94 15.66 -19.25 0.50
C SER A 94 15.74 -17.83 1.07
N SER A 95 14.60 -17.28 1.53
CA SER A 95 14.51 -15.98 2.17
C SER A 95 14.20 -16.11 3.65
N THR A 96 14.93 -15.37 4.49
CA THR A 96 14.64 -15.21 5.92
C THR A 96 14.16 -13.80 6.20
N LEU A 97 13.07 -13.66 6.97
CA LEU A 97 12.50 -12.37 7.31
C LEU A 97 12.84 -11.95 8.75
N THR A 98 13.53 -10.83 8.90
CA THR A 98 13.72 -10.11 10.17
C THR A 98 12.74 -8.94 10.27
N LEU A 99 11.88 -8.97 11.28
CA LEU A 99 10.95 -7.89 11.58
C LEU A 99 11.50 -6.99 12.68
N THR A 100 11.46 -5.68 12.47
CA THR A 100 11.73 -4.68 13.51
C THR A 100 10.50 -3.84 13.73
N VAL A 101 9.75 -4.14 14.81
CA VAL A 101 8.62 -3.32 15.24
C VAL A 101 9.11 -2.25 16.20
N HIS A 102 8.86 -0.98 15.85
CA HIS A 102 9.21 0.14 16.71
C HIS A 102 8.50 0.01 18.08
N PRO A 103 9.20 0.18 19.22
CA PRO A 103 8.64 -0.11 20.53
C PRO A 103 7.59 0.92 20.98
N ASN A 104 7.63 2.12 20.43
CA ASN A 104 6.67 3.19 20.75
C ASN A 104 5.62 3.32 19.65
N VAL A 105 4.37 3.54 20.07
CA VAL A 105 3.26 3.89 19.17
C VAL A 105 3.38 5.37 18.81
N VAL A 106 3.27 5.67 17.52
CA VAL A 106 3.17 7.05 17.03
C VAL A 106 1.70 7.48 17.08
N ARG A 107 1.39 8.48 17.91
CA ARG A 107 0.06 9.07 17.97
C ARG A 107 -0.13 10.05 16.81
N ALA A 108 -1.11 9.77 15.97
CA ALA A 108 -1.52 10.66 14.90
C ALA A 108 -1.99 12.02 15.45
N SER A 109 -1.72 13.09 14.72
CA SER A 109 -2.06 14.46 15.11
C SER A 109 -3.56 14.75 15.04
N ASN A 110 -4.30 13.98 14.23
CA ASN A 110 -5.74 14.09 14.08
C ASN A 110 -6.47 12.76 14.37
N ASN A 111 -7.80 12.81 14.37
CA ASN A 111 -8.64 11.62 14.50
C ASN A 111 -8.63 10.77 13.22
N LEU A 112 -8.98 9.49 13.34
CA LEU A 112 -8.99 8.49 12.25
C LEU A 112 -9.62 9.02 10.95
N ALA A 113 -10.79 9.67 11.05
CA ALA A 113 -11.52 10.19 9.88
C ALA A 113 -10.73 11.22 9.06
N SER A 114 -9.75 11.90 9.64
CA SER A 114 -8.91 12.86 8.90
C SER A 114 -7.98 12.18 7.89
N TYR A 115 -7.73 10.88 8.09
CA TYR A 115 -6.83 10.07 7.28
C TYR A 115 -7.56 9.02 6.43
N GLY A 116 -8.77 8.59 6.83
CA GLY A 116 -9.51 7.51 6.17
C GLY A 116 -10.93 7.86 5.72
N GLN A 117 -11.31 9.14 5.65
CA GLN A 117 -12.65 9.48 5.18
C GLN A 117 -12.81 9.32 3.66
N ASP A 118 -13.94 8.76 3.23
CA ASP A 118 -14.36 8.75 1.83
C ASP A 118 -15.06 10.07 1.46
N GLY A 119 -14.32 11.00 0.85
CA GLY A 119 -14.83 12.25 0.31
C GLY A 119 -15.21 12.12 -1.18
N SER A 120 -14.28 12.46 -2.07
CA SER A 120 -14.50 12.31 -3.52
C SER A 120 -14.24 10.89 -4.04
N GLY A 121 -13.63 10.05 -3.20
CA GLY A 121 -13.24 8.68 -3.48
C GLY A 121 -12.80 8.01 -2.18
N LYS A 122 -12.33 6.77 -2.29
CA LYS A 122 -11.82 6.01 -1.16
C LYS A 122 -10.63 6.70 -0.51
N ASP A 123 -10.66 6.91 0.81
CA ASP A 123 -9.60 7.57 1.56
C ASP A 123 -9.16 8.92 0.96
N ALA A 124 -10.05 9.56 0.20
CA ALA A 124 -9.74 10.76 -0.55
C ALA A 124 -10.59 11.92 -0.03
N GLY A 125 -9.92 13.04 0.29
CA GLY A 125 -10.59 14.25 0.75
C GLY A 125 -11.57 14.81 -0.30
N PRO A 126 -12.36 15.84 0.04
CA PRO A 126 -13.33 16.44 -0.88
C PRO A 126 -12.74 16.96 -2.20
N THR A 127 -11.44 17.23 -2.22
CA THR A 127 -10.68 17.73 -3.37
C THR A 127 -9.94 16.63 -4.14
N GLY A 128 -10.06 15.36 -3.75
CA GLY A 128 -9.35 14.24 -4.38
C GLY A 128 -7.97 13.91 -3.80
N ALA A 129 -7.50 14.66 -2.81
CA ALA A 129 -6.22 14.38 -2.17
C ALA A 129 -6.28 13.07 -1.37
N PHE A 130 -5.29 12.18 -1.58
CA PHE A 130 -5.17 10.94 -0.83
C PHE A 130 -4.72 11.22 0.61
N LEU A 131 -5.56 10.87 1.58
CA LEU A 131 -5.40 11.27 2.98
C LEU A 131 -4.41 10.40 3.79
N PRO A 132 -4.30 9.08 3.57
CA PRO A 132 -3.42 8.22 4.38
C PRO A 132 -1.94 8.55 4.28
N ALA A 133 -1.48 9.19 3.19
CA ALA A 133 -0.09 9.61 3.04
C ALA A 133 0.37 10.49 4.21
N ALA A 134 -0.48 11.39 4.70
CA ALA A 134 -0.17 12.24 5.85
C ALA A 134 0.07 11.42 7.14
N LEU A 135 -0.62 10.29 7.32
CA LEU A 135 -0.40 9.41 8.47
C LEU A 135 0.92 8.65 8.35
N ALA A 136 1.29 8.21 7.14
CA ALA A 136 2.57 7.58 6.88
C ALA A 136 3.74 8.56 7.09
N GLU A 137 3.59 9.83 6.69
CA GLU A 137 4.56 10.88 6.99
C GLU A 137 4.74 11.08 8.50
N GLU A 138 3.63 11.13 9.26
CA GLU A 138 3.66 11.25 10.72
C GLU A 138 4.35 10.04 11.36
N ALA A 139 4.09 8.82 10.85
CA ALA A 139 4.76 7.60 11.30
C ALA A 139 6.28 7.70 11.13
N ILE A 140 6.75 8.11 9.94
CA ILE A 140 8.18 8.29 9.66
C ILE A 140 8.76 9.37 10.56
N ARG A 141 8.15 10.56 10.63
CA ARG A 141 8.63 11.67 11.47
C ARG A 141 8.72 11.28 12.95
N GLY A 142 7.79 10.44 13.42
CA GLY A 142 7.73 9.99 14.80
C GLY A 142 8.87 9.07 15.22
N VAL A 143 9.52 8.37 14.26
CA VAL A 143 10.60 7.41 14.54
C VAL A 143 11.92 7.74 13.83
N ARG A 144 11.92 8.80 13.00
CA ARG A 144 13.00 9.21 12.08
C ARG A 144 14.39 9.15 12.71
N ASP A 145 14.55 9.72 13.90
CA ASP A 145 15.84 9.90 14.55
C ASP A 145 16.18 8.75 15.52
N GLU A 146 15.29 7.77 15.69
CA GLU A 146 15.42 6.62 16.58
C GLU A 146 15.77 5.32 15.84
N VAL A 147 15.57 5.30 14.52
CA VAL A 147 15.75 4.12 13.66
C VAL A 147 17.04 4.24 12.86
N ASP A 148 17.77 3.12 12.80
CA ASP A 148 18.89 2.95 11.86
C ASP A 148 18.35 2.50 10.50
N TRP A 149 18.12 3.47 9.62
CA TRP A 149 17.42 3.24 8.36
C TRP A 149 18.25 2.54 7.29
N GLU A 150 19.58 2.59 7.37
CA GLU A 150 20.51 1.98 6.40
C GLU A 150 20.30 0.46 6.29
N VAL A 151 19.77 -0.16 7.35
CA VAL A 151 19.47 -1.60 7.40
C VAL A 151 18.32 -2.02 6.47
N TYR A 152 17.49 -1.07 6.03
CA TYR A 152 16.31 -1.34 5.18
C TYR A 152 16.50 -0.88 3.73
N ASP A 153 17.67 -0.35 3.39
CA ASP A 153 18.14 -0.14 2.02
C ASP A 153 18.90 -1.41 1.60
N LEU A 154 18.18 -2.35 1.00
CA LEU A 154 18.61 -3.72 0.71
C LEU A 154 19.48 -3.81 -0.55
N ASN A 155 19.39 -2.83 -1.46
CA ASN A 155 20.20 -2.75 -2.68
C ASN A 155 21.28 -1.66 -2.64
N ASN A 156 21.36 -0.86 -1.57
CA ASN A 156 22.30 0.24 -1.36
C ASN A 156 22.15 1.41 -2.34
N ASP A 157 20.91 1.72 -2.75
CA ASP A 157 20.61 2.86 -3.65
C ASP A 157 20.24 4.15 -2.92
N GLY A 158 20.10 4.08 -1.59
CA GLY A 158 19.71 5.20 -0.75
C GLY A 158 18.21 5.27 -0.43
N VAL A 159 17.41 4.29 -0.83
CA VAL A 159 15.96 4.22 -0.58
C VAL A 159 15.65 3.06 0.38
N VAL A 160 14.71 3.27 1.29
CA VAL A 160 14.20 2.22 2.17
C VAL A 160 13.21 1.32 1.42
N ASP A 161 13.55 0.05 1.29
CA ASP A 161 12.81 -0.94 0.48
C ASP A 161 11.61 -1.58 1.20
N ARG A 162 11.59 -1.55 2.53
CA ARG A 162 10.63 -2.33 3.35
C ARG A 162 10.09 -1.52 4.52
N PHE A 163 8.98 -0.81 4.29
CA PHE A 163 8.34 0.01 5.32
C PHE A 163 6.84 -0.28 5.46
N LEU A 164 6.44 -0.70 6.65
CA LEU A 164 5.08 -1.07 7.02
C LEU A 164 4.56 -0.16 8.14
N VAL A 165 3.42 0.47 7.89
CA VAL A 165 2.64 1.20 8.88
C VAL A 165 1.43 0.36 9.29
N LEU A 166 1.31 0.08 10.58
CA LEU A 166 0.18 -0.65 11.15
C LEU A 166 -0.70 0.28 11.97
N HIS A 167 -1.92 0.55 11.52
CA HIS A 167 -2.87 1.35 12.30
C HIS A 167 -3.71 0.49 13.25
N THR A 168 -4.01 1.01 14.45
CA THR A 168 -4.68 0.26 15.53
C THR A 168 -6.20 0.10 15.40
N THR A 169 -6.76 0.44 14.23
CA THR A 169 -8.20 0.37 13.93
C THR A 169 -8.47 -0.71 12.91
N LYS A 170 -9.71 -1.20 12.81
CA LYS A 170 -10.10 -2.10 11.72
C LYS A 170 -9.97 -1.39 10.37
N GLY A 171 -9.55 -2.14 9.36
CA GLY A 171 -9.53 -1.67 7.98
C GLY A 171 -10.94 -1.50 7.42
N GLN A 172 -11.09 -0.63 6.42
CA GLN A 172 -12.36 -0.41 5.73
C GLN A 172 -12.76 -1.61 4.87
N GLU A 173 -11.82 -2.41 4.39
CA GLU A 173 -12.07 -3.62 3.61
C GLU A 173 -12.96 -4.64 4.34
N GLU A 174 -12.95 -4.64 5.67
CA GLU A 174 -13.83 -5.47 6.52
C GLU A 174 -15.29 -4.99 6.52
N ASN A 175 -15.49 -3.69 6.32
CA ASN A 175 -16.82 -3.08 6.19
C ASN A 175 -16.75 -1.82 5.33
N PRO A 176 -16.99 -1.93 4.01
CA PRO A 176 -16.91 -0.79 3.09
C PRO A 176 -17.84 0.38 3.44
N SER A 177 -18.88 0.15 4.27
CA SER A 177 -19.79 1.22 4.74
C SER A 177 -19.22 2.08 5.88
N SER A 178 -18.13 1.66 6.52
CA SER A 178 -17.40 2.46 7.51
C SER A 178 -16.45 3.40 6.80
N THR A 179 -17.00 4.42 6.17
CA THR A 179 -16.31 5.36 5.28
C THR A 179 -15.31 6.26 6.00
N GLU A 180 -15.16 6.16 7.31
CA GLU A 180 -14.16 6.88 8.11
C GLU A 180 -12.86 6.09 8.32
N ARG A 181 -12.86 4.79 8.00
CA ARG A 181 -11.72 3.90 8.23
C ARG A 181 -10.80 3.91 7.03
N ILE A 182 -9.52 3.74 7.31
CA ILE A 182 -8.48 3.57 6.30
C ILE A 182 -8.64 2.21 5.63
N TRP A 183 -8.52 2.18 4.31
CA TRP A 183 -8.40 0.95 3.53
C TRP A 183 -6.92 0.58 3.39
N SER A 184 -6.56 -0.67 3.66
CA SER A 184 -5.16 -1.13 3.57
C SER A 184 -4.61 -1.00 2.14
N HIS A 185 -3.38 -0.52 1.96
CA HIS A 185 -2.80 -0.25 0.64
C HIS A 185 -1.26 -0.23 0.65
N PHE A 186 -0.68 -0.40 -0.54
CA PHE A 186 0.65 0.05 -0.92
C PHE A 186 0.56 1.29 -1.83
N THR A 187 1.44 2.27 -1.63
CA THR A 187 1.58 3.42 -2.53
C THR A 187 2.94 4.11 -2.36
N HIS A 188 3.24 5.02 -3.29
CA HIS A 188 4.36 5.95 -3.22
C HIS A 188 3.92 7.27 -2.57
N PHE A 189 4.86 7.95 -1.92
CA PHE A 189 4.71 9.37 -1.59
C PHE A 189 4.80 10.21 -2.87
N GLU A 190 4.04 11.30 -2.95
CA GLU A 190 4.21 12.27 -4.04
C GLU A 190 5.60 12.91 -4.02
N GLU A 191 6.15 13.10 -2.82
CA GLU A 191 7.49 13.63 -2.59
C GLU A 191 8.22 12.71 -1.59
N PRO A 192 9.39 12.14 -1.95
CA PRO A 192 10.17 11.29 -1.06
C PRO A 192 10.45 11.91 0.31
N MET A 193 10.27 11.10 1.36
CA MET A 193 10.55 11.51 2.73
C MET A 193 12.05 11.32 3.03
N SER A 194 12.82 12.40 3.06
CA SER A 194 14.25 12.32 3.39
C SER A 194 14.45 11.80 4.81
N LEU A 195 15.51 11.01 5.03
CA LEU A 195 15.92 10.43 6.30
C LEU A 195 17.35 10.89 6.67
N PRO A 196 17.83 10.62 7.91
CA PRO A 196 19.25 10.77 8.23
C PRO A 196 20.15 9.97 7.29
N GLY A 197 21.41 10.38 7.14
CA GLY A 197 22.39 9.65 6.31
C GLY A 197 22.26 9.85 4.80
N GLY A 198 21.32 10.69 4.34
CA GLY A 198 21.08 10.89 2.91
C GLY A 198 20.12 9.87 2.30
N LEU A 199 19.52 9.02 3.14
CA LEU A 199 18.50 8.05 2.74
C LEU A 199 17.13 8.72 2.50
N ALA A 200 16.21 7.99 1.88
CA ALA A 200 14.81 8.41 1.73
C ALA A 200 13.84 7.23 1.88
N VAL A 201 12.56 7.56 2.14
CA VAL A 201 11.44 6.63 1.98
C VAL A 201 10.57 7.15 0.85
N GLU A 202 10.43 6.35 -0.21
CA GLU A 202 9.64 6.74 -1.40
C GLU A 202 8.28 6.07 -1.43
N HIS A 203 8.15 4.90 -0.81
CA HIS A 203 6.90 4.16 -0.74
C HIS A 203 6.65 3.56 0.63
N TYR A 204 5.40 3.17 0.87
CA TYR A 204 5.01 2.52 2.11
C TYR A 204 3.81 1.61 1.89
N THR A 205 3.65 0.69 2.83
CA THR A 205 2.45 -0.11 2.99
C THR A 205 1.76 0.30 4.28
N MET A 206 0.44 0.45 4.24
CA MET A 206 -0.37 0.70 5.41
C MET A 206 -1.46 -0.35 5.55
N ALA A 207 -1.59 -0.93 6.73
CA ALA A 207 -2.59 -1.96 6.98
C ALA A 207 -3.13 -1.95 8.41
N SER A 208 -4.28 -2.59 8.57
CA SER A 208 -4.97 -2.70 9.86
C SER A 208 -4.37 -3.78 10.76
N LEU A 209 -3.91 -3.37 11.95
CA LEU A 209 -3.52 -4.30 13.01
C LEU A 209 -4.75 -4.93 13.69
N GLN A 210 -5.81 -4.14 13.90
CA GLN A 210 -6.99 -4.58 14.66
C GLN A 210 -7.92 -5.54 13.90
N THR A 211 -7.73 -5.68 12.59
CA THR A 211 -8.34 -6.81 11.86
C THR A 211 -7.82 -8.14 12.40
N GLY A 212 -6.60 -8.17 12.95
CA GLY A 212 -6.01 -9.36 13.58
C GLY A 212 -5.67 -10.43 12.54
N SER A 213 -5.82 -11.70 12.93
CA SER A 213 -5.41 -12.83 12.09
C SER A 213 -6.10 -12.92 10.73
N SER A 214 -7.34 -12.43 10.59
CA SER A 214 -8.01 -12.37 9.27
C SER A 214 -7.42 -11.31 8.35
N GLY A 215 -6.69 -10.33 8.89
CA GLY A 215 -6.05 -9.25 8.14
C GLY A 215 -4.63 -9.56 7.67
N VAL A 216 -4.02 -10.66 8.14
CA VAL A 216 -2.64 -11.03 7.77
C VAL A 216 -2.49 -11.17 6.26
N GLY A 217 -3.46 -11.79 5.58
CA GLY A 217 -3.43 -11.93 4.12
C GLY A 217 -3.34 -10.58 3.41
N THR A 218 -4.05 -9.57 3.92
CA THR A 218 -3.99 -8.19 3.42
C THR A 218 -2.63 -7.57 3.70
N ILE A 219 -2.12 -7.66 4.94
CA ILE A 219 -0.77 -7.14 5.29
C ILE A 219 0.29 -7.70 4.35
N VAL A 220 0.27 -9.03 4.13
CA VAL A 220 1.21 -9.70 3.23
C VAL A 220 1.01 -9.25 1.80
N HIS A 221 -0.22 -9.24 1.29
CA HIS A 221 -0.52 -8.81 -0.07
C HIS A 221 0.01 -7.40 -0.36
N GLU A 222 -0.26 -6.46 0.54
CA GLU A 222 0.19 -5.07 0.36
C GLU A 222 1.72 -4.94 0.52
N MET A 223 2.36 -5.74 1.36
CA MET A 223 3.83 -5.75 1.46
C MET A 223 4.50 -6.39 0.25
N LEU A 224 3.86 -7.37 -0.39
CA LEU A 224 4.39 -8.00 -1.62
C LEU A 224 4.44 -7.02 -2.78
N HIS A 225 3.58 -6.00 -2.83
CA HIS A 225 3.70 -4.93 -3.84
C HIS A 225 5.04 -4.17 -3.73
N GLN A 226 5.68 -4.10 -2.55
CA GLN A 226 7.02 -3.51 -2.40
C GLN A 226 8.12 -4.37 -3.06
N MET A 227 7.77 -5.54 -3.60
CA MET A 227 8.69 -6.47 -4.25
C MET A 227 8.55 -6.50 -5.79
N GLY A 228 7.71 -5.64 -6.36
CA GLY A 228 7.35 -5.65 -7.79
C GLY A 228 6.44 -6.81 -8.20
#